data_AF-A0AAU6H5K2-F1
#
_entry.id   AF-A0AAU6H5K2-F1
#
_cell.length_a   1.000
_cell.length_b   1.000
_cell.length_c   1.000
_cell.angle_alpha   90.00
_cell.angle_beta   90.00
_cell.angle_gamma   90.00
#
_symmetry.space_group_name_H-M   'P 1'
#
loop_
_entity.id
_entity.type
_entity.pdbx_description
1 polymer ?
#
loop_
_entity_poly.entity_id
_entity_poly.type
_entity_poly.pdbx_seq_one_letter_code
_entity_poly.pdbx_strand_id
1 'polypeptide(L)' 'MGSCLDGLRQDRILNEAFETGDHLKLMRLFGITEKTAMHYVSVAHPEKTSQLPR' A
#
# COMPACT_ATOMS: atom_id res chain seq x y z
N MET A 1 12.48 -11.68 -18.45
CA MET A 1 11.60 -12.46 -17.56
C MET A 1 11.91 -12.06 -16.13
N GLY A 2 11.19 -11.09 -15.55
CA GLY A 2 11.53 -10.54 -14.22
C GLY A 2 10.38 -9.84 -13.48
N SER A 3 9.15 -9.93 -13.97
CA SER A 3 7.99 -9.22 -13.42
C SER A 3 7.22 -10.02 -12.35
N CYS A 4 7.44 -11.33 -12.21
CA CYS A 4 6.66 -12.14 -11.28
C CYS A 4 6.98 -11.86 -9.80
N LEU A 5 8.25 -11.57 -9.48
CA LEU A 5 8.67 -11.29 -8.10
C LEU A 5 8.22 -9.92 -7.62
N ASP A 6 8.17 -8.94 -8.53
CA ASP A 6 7.69 -7.60 -8.22
C ASP A 6 6.18 -7.63 -7.90
N GLY A 7 5.38 -8.33 -8.72
CA GLY A 7 3.95 -8.50 -8.47
C GLY A 7 3.62 -9.16 -7.12
N LEU A 8 4.35 -10.22 -6.74
CA LEU A 8 4.16 -10.87 -5.43
C LEU A 8 4.54 -9.96 -4.26
N ARG A 9 5.53 -9.07 -4.44
CA ARG A 9 5.89 -8.09 -3.43
C ARG A 9 4.78 -7.04 -3.29
N GLN A 10 4.29 -6.51 -4.40
CA GLN A 10 3.22 -5.51 -4.41
C GLN A 10 1.94 -6.06 -3.79
N ASP A 11 1.58 -7.30 -4.11
CA ASP A 11 0.40 -7.99 -3.55
C ASP A 11 0.47 -8.09 -2.02
N ARG A 12 1.62 -8.52 -1.48
CA ARG A 12 1.82 -8.56 -0.02
C ARG A 12 1.75 -7.18 0.64
N ILE A 13 2.32 -6.16 -0.01
CA ILE A 13 2.25 -4.77 0.50
C ILE A 13 0.80 -4.31 0.54
N LEU A 14 0.03 -4.59 -0.52
CA LEU A 14 -1.37 -4.21 -0.62
C LEU A 14 -2.25 -4.96 0.39
N ASN A 15 -2.02 -6.26 0.58
CA ASN A 15 -2.73 -7.04 1.59
C ASN A 15 -2.47 -6.50 3.01
N GLU A 16 -1.21 -6.25 3.36
CA GLU A 16 -0.87 -5.67 4.67
C GLU A 16 -1.46 -4.25 4.85
N ALA A 17 -1.47 -3.45 3.78
CA ALA A 17 -2.10 -2.14 3.76
C ALA A 17 -3.62 -2.24 3.97
N PHE A 18 -4.27 -3.27 3.42
CA PHE A 18 -5.69 -3.54 3.62
C PHE A 18 -5.99 -3.98 5.06
N GLU A 19 -5.18 -4.89 5.61
CA GLU A 19 -5.37 -5.43 6.96
C GLU A 19 -5.12 -4.38 8.06
N THR A 20 -4.05 -3.60 7.97
CA THR A 20 -3.67 -2.66 9.03
C THR A 20 -4.10 -1.21 8.72
N GLY A 21 -4.05 -0.79 7.45
CA GLY A 21 -4.26 0.62 7.07
C GLY A 21 -3.19 1.59 7.56
N ASP A 22 -2.05 1.08 8.05
CA ASP A 22 -1.00 1.87 8.68
C ASP A 22 0.25 1.94 7.79
N HIS A 23 0.56 3.16 7.33
CA HIS A 23 1.68 3.39 6.42
C HIS A 23 3.04 3.24 7.12
N LEU A 24 3.15 3.53 8.42
CA LEU A 24 4.40 3.38 9.18
C LEU A 24 4.79 1.91 9.31
N LYS A 25 3.80 1.02 9.49
CA LYS A 25 4.00 -0.42 9.50
C LYS A 25 4.54 -0.93 8.16
N LEU A 26 4.00 -0.44 7.04
CA LEU A 26 4.48 -0.80 5.70
C LEU A 26 5.93 -0.37 5.46
N MET A 27 6.30 0.83 5.91
CA MET A 27 7.69 1.32 5.83
C MET A 27 8.65 0.40 6.61
N ARG A 28 8.26 -0.04 7.81
CA ARG A 28 9.07 -0.96 8.63
C ARG A 28 9.16 -2.38 8.04
N LEU A 29 8.06 -2.91 7.52
CA LEU A 29 8.00 -4.29 7.01
C LEU A 29 8.66 -4.43 5.63
N PHE A 30 8.43 -3.47 4.74
CA PHE A 30 8.84 -3.58 3.33
C PHE A 30 9.98 -2.64 2.94
N GLY A 31 10.44 -1.77 3.84
CA GLY A 31 11.52 -0.82 3.58
C GLY A 31 11.17 0.19 2.49
N ILE A 32 9.88 0.52 2.32
CA ILE A 32 9.39 1.46 1.32
C ILE A 32 9.35 2.89 1.87
N THR A 33 9.32 3.87 0.97
CA THR A 33 9.18 5.27 1.36
C THR A 33 7.77 5.58 1.87
N GLU A 34 7.63 6.64 2.65
CA GLU A 34 6.34 7.12 3.15
C GLU A 34 5.34 7.38 2.01
N LYS A 35 5.80 8.02 0.93
CA LYS A 35 4.97 8.27 -0.26
C LYS A 35 4.44 6.96 -0.87
N THR A 36 5.27 5.94 -0.96
CA THR A 36 4.86 4.61 -1.46
C THR A 36 3.88 3.95 -0.49
N ALA A 37 4.15 4.00 0.81
CA ALA A 37 3.27 3.41 1.83
C ALA A 37 1.89 4.08 1.84
N MET A 38 1.83 5.41 1.80
CA MET A 38 0.58 6.16 1.70
C MET A 38 -0.18 5.81 0.41
N HIS A 39 0.50 5.65 -0.72
CA HIS A 39 -0.14 5.23 -1.96
C HIS A 39 -0.84 3.87 -1.80
N TYR A 40 -0.16 2.87 -1.23
CA TYR A 40 -0.77 1.56 -0.98
C TYR A 40 -1.93 1.61 0.02
N VAL A 41 -1.83 2.40 1.09
CA VAL A 41 -2.94 2.60 2.03
C VAL A 41 -4.14 3.26 1.35
N SER A 42 -3.92 4.27 0.51
CA SER A 42 -4.99 4.92 -0.27
C SER A 42 -5.64 3.98 -1.28
N VAL A 43 -4.86 3.11 -1.93
CA VAL A 43 -5.39 2.09 -2.86
C VAL A 43 -6.15 1.00 -2.12
N ALA A 44 -5.69 0.59 -0.94
CA ALA A 44 -6.36 -0.40 -0.11
C ALA A 44 -7.64 0.13 0.56
N HIS A 45 -7.68 1.43 0.87
CA HIS A 45 -8.82 2.10 1.54
C HIS A 45 -9.37 3.26 0.67
N PRO A 46 -9.92 2.96 -0.52
CA PRO A 46 -10.42 4.00 -1.42
C PRO A 46 -11.61 4.76 -0.83
N GLU A 47 -12.38 4.15 0.08
CA GLU A 47 -13.48 4.80 0.80
C GLU A 47 -13.02 6.02 1.61
N LYS A 48 -11.83 5.97 2.22
CA LYS A 48 -11.26 7.08 2.99
C LYS A 48 -10.75 8.22 2.12
N THR A 49 -10.40 7.94 0.87
CA THR A 49 -9.88 8.94 -0.09
C THR A 49 -10.92 9.45 -1.07
N SER A 50 -12.03 8.71 -1.25
CA SER A 50 -13.12 9.08 -2.16
C SER A 50 -14.06 10.16 -1.61
N GLN A 51 -13.85 10.61 -0.37
CA GLN A 51 -14.62 11.70 0.25
C GLN A 51 -14.10 13.10 -0.09
N LEU A 52 -13.35 13.29 -1.19
CA LEU A 52 -13.16 14.64 -1.73
C LEU A 52 -14.26 14.90 -2.78
N PRO A 53 -15.39 15.54 -2.42
CA PRO A 53 -16.33 16.02 -3.41
C PRO A 53 -15.62 17.06 -4.28
N ARG A 54 -15.79 16.92 -5.59
CA ARG A 54 -15.37 17.90 -6.59
C ARG A 54 -16.24 19.14 -6.51
#